data_AF-A0A7V7UUD4-F1
#
_entry.id   AF-A0A7V7UUD4-F1
#
_cell.length_a   1.000
_cell.length_b   1.000
_cell.length_c   1.000
_cell.angle_alpha   90.00
_cell.angle_beta   90.00
_cell.angle_gamma   90.00
#
_symmetry.space_group_name_H-M   'P 1'
#
loop_
_entity.id
_entity.type
_entity.pdbx_description
1 polymer ?
#
loop_
_entity_poly.entity_id
_entity_poly.type
_entity_poly.pdbx_seq_one_letter_code
_entity_poly.pdbx_strand_id
1 'polypeptide(L)'
;MKKEIKEPIRKKWIWIILVLITLGNVPWYFSDSMVEPYVFGFPFWGFIILIFSVILSAYLSWLCMTQWNIVENEEEAEREEA
;
A
#
# COMPACT_ATOMS: atom_id res chain seq x y z
N MET A 1 -10.30 27.07 -17.09
CA MET A 1 -9.09 26.49 -16.47
C MET A 1 -9.32 24.99 -16.35
N LYS A 2 -8.51 24.13 -17.00
CA LYS A 2 -8.62 22.67 -16.78
C LYS A 2 -8.04 22.37 -15.39
N LYS A 3 -8.90 22.04 -14.42
CA LYS A 3 -8.46 21.55 -13.10
C LYS A 3 -7.63 20.29 -13.34
N GLU A 4 -6.35 20.35 -12.99
CA GLU A 4 -5.43 19.22 -13.03
C GLU A 4 -5.81 18.25 -11.90
N ILE A 5 -6.86 17.46 -12.12
CA ILE A 5 -7.26 16.38 -11.21
C ILE A 5 -6.07 15.43 -11.11
N LYS A 6 -5.38 15.41 -9.97
CA LYS A 6 -4.22 14.53 -9.69
C LYS A 6 -4.72 13.10 -9.50
N GLU A 7 -5.16 12.45 -10.56
CA GLU A 7 -5.68 11.09 -10.43
C GLU A 7 -4.53 10.12 -10.14
N PRO A 8 -4.60 9.37 -9.02
CA PRO A 8 -3.56 8.43 -8.64
C PRO A 8 -3.34 7.34 -9.70
N ILE A 9 -4.36 7.03 -10.51
CA ILE A 9 -4.27 6.06 -11.61
C ILE A 9 -3.25 6.46 -12.69
N ARG A 10 -2.97 7.76 -12.88
CA ARG A 10 -2.01 8.23 -13.89
C ARG A 10 -0.56 8.08 -13.43
N LYS A 11 -0.33 7.91 -12.12
CA LYS A 11 1.02 7.76 -11.54
C LYS A 11 1.44 6.29 -11.57
N LYS A 12 2.01 5.84 -12.70
CA LYS A 12 2.43 4.44 -12.91
C LYS A 12 3.29 3.85 -11.78
N TRP A 13 4.10 4.67 -11.12
CA TRP A 13 4.94 4.23 -10.01
C TRP A 13 4.15 3.69 -8.80
N ILE A 14 2.95 4.23 -8.55
CA ILE A 14 2.05 3.74 -7.49
C ILE A 14 1.68 2.27 -7.73
N TRP A 15 1.34 1.93 -8.96
CA TRP A 15 0.99 0.56 -9.34
C TRP A 15 2.17 -0.40 -9.25
N ILE A 16 3.38 0.06 -9.62
CA ILE A 16 4.60 -0.74 -9.50
C ILE A 16 4.84 -1.13 -8.03
N ILE A 17 4.75 -0.17 -7.11
CA ILE A 17 4.91 -0.42 -5.67
C ILE A 17 3.81 -1.36 -5.17
N LEU A 18 2.55 -1.10 -5.53
CA LEU A 18 1.42 -1.93 -5.12
C LEU A 18 1.61 -3.38 -5.54
N VAL A 19 2.00 -3.62 -6.80
CA VAL A 19 2.31 -4.96 -7.29
C VAL A 19 3.42 -5.57 -6.46
N LEU A 20 4.54 -4.86 -6.27
CA LEU A 20 5.70 -5.38 -5.53
C LEU A 20 5.35 -5.78 -4.09
N ILE A 21 4.58 -4.94 -3.37
CA ILE A 21 4.11 -5.27 -2.01
C ILE A 21 3.20 -6.50 -2.03
N THR A 22 2.31 -6.59 -3.02
CA THR A 22 1.38 -7.73 -3.18
C THR A 22 2.13 -9.02 -3.48
N LEU A 23 3.15 -8.98 -4.35
CA LEU A 23 3.98 -10.14 -4.65
C LEU A 23 4.74 -10.64 -3.42
N GLY A 24 5.19 -9.74 -2.55
CA GLY A 24 5.82 -10.10 -1.28
C GLY A 24 4.89 -10.81 -0.30
N ASN A 25 3.58 -10.51 -0.37
CA ASN A 25 2.56 -11.14 0.45
C ASN A 25 2.25 -12.59 0.02
N VAL A 26 2.53 -12.95 -1.25
CA VAL A 26 2.32 -14.30 -1.76
C VAL A 26 3.59 -15.13 -1.57
N PRO A 27 3.57 -16.21 -0.76
CA PRO A 27 4.77 -16.96 -0.44
C PRO A 27 5.22 -17.92 -1.56
N TRP A 28 5.08 -17.56 -2.84
CA TRP A 28 5.50 -18.42 -3.98
C TRP A 28 7.01 -18.65 -4.06
N TYR A 29 7.79 -17.84 -3.35
CA TYR A 29 9.25 -17.83 -3.36
C TYR A 29 9.83 -18.72 -2.26
N PHE A 30 8.99 -19.27 -1.39
CA PHE A 30 9.37 -20.28 -0.43
C PHE A 30 9.40 -21.66 -1.10
N SER A 31 10.53 -22.35 -1.03
CA SER A 31 10.61 -23.77 -1.40
C SER A 31 9.99 -24.62 -0.28
N ASP A 32 9.60 -25.86 -0.61
CA ASP A 32 9.03 -26.82 0.37
C ASP A 32 9.90 -26.99 1.62
N SER A 33 11.22 -26.89 1.47
CA SER A 33 12.21 -26.96 2.56
C SER A 33 12.24 -25.74 3.49
N MET A 34 11.57 -24.64 3.14
CA MET A 34 11.44 -23.43 3.97
C MET A 34 10.06 -23.30 4.63
N VAL A 35 9.24 -24.35 4.58
CA VAL A 35 7.95 -24.46 5.28
C VAL A 35 8.15 -24.91 6.74
N GLU A 36 9.25 -25.59 7.04
CA GLU A 36 9.56 -26.15 8.36
C GLU A 36 10.10 -25.17 9.43
N PRO A 37 10.72 -24.01 9.13
CA PRO A 37 11.21 -23.13 10.19
C PRO A 37 10.02 -22.47 10.90
N TYR A 38 9.74 -22.97 12.10
CA TYR A 38 8.81 -22.36 13.04
C TYR A 38 9.58 -21.42 13.98
N VAL A 39 9.11 -20.18 14.06
CA VAL A 39 9.60 -19.19 15.03
C VAL A 39 8.53 -19.04 16.10
N PHE A 40 8.86 -19.38 17.36
CA PHE A 40 7.90 -19.42 18.47
C PHE A 40 6.64 -20.28 18.24
N GLY A 41 6.75 -21.35 17.44
CA GLY A 41 5.60 -22.21 17.09
C GLY A 41 4.70 -21.66 15.99
N PHE A 42 5.05 -20.53 15.39
CA PHE A 42 4.37 -19.95 14.24
C PHE A 42 5.26 -20.04 12.98
N PRO A 43 4.69 -20.35 11.80
CA PRO A 43 5.48 -20.47 10.59
C PRO A 43 6.19 -19.15 10.24
N PHE A 44 7.48 -19.25 9.89
CA PHE A 44 8.28 -18.09 9.50
C PHE A 44 7.67 -17.30 8.34
N TRP A 45 7.14 -17.98 7.32
CA TRP A 45 6.47 -17.33 6.20
C TRP A 45 5.27 -16.48 6.66
N GLY A 46 4.58 -16.90 7.72
CA GLY A 46 3.44 -16.16 8.26
C GLY A 46 3.84 -14.80 8.82
N PHE A 47 5.02 -14.71 9.46
CA PHE A 47 5.55 -13.43 9.94
C PHE A 47 5.83 -12.48 8.78
N ILE A 48 6.35 -13.00 7.67
CA ILE A 48 6.61 -12.21 6.47
C ILE A 48 5.31 -11.70 5.87
N ILE A 49 4.29 -12.55 5.74
CA ILE A 49 2.95 -12.13 5.31
C ILE A 49 2.40 -11.03 6.21
N LEU A 50 2.55 -11.17 7.52
CA LEU A 50 2.09 -10.18 8.49
C LEU A 50 2.80 -8.82 8.28
N ILE A 51 4.12 -8.82 8.11
CA ILE A 51 4.91 -7.61 7.82
C ILE A 51 4.45 -6.97 6.50
N PHE A 52 4.32 -7.75 5.42
CA PHE A 52 3.85 -7.23 4.14
C PHE A 52 2.41 -6.72 4.20
N SER A 53 1.55 -7.30 5.05
CA SER A 53 0.18 -6.83 5.25
C SER A 53 0.13 -5.48 5.96
N VAL A 54 0.99 -5.28 6.98
CA VAL A 54 1.16 -3.97 7.63
C VAL A 54 1.71 -2.94 6.65
N ILE A 55 2.71 -3.30 5.85
CA ILE A 55 3.26 -2.41 4.81
C ILE A 55 2.17 -2.04 3.80
N LEU A 56 1.38 -3.01 3.32
CA LEU A 56 0.29 -2.77 2.39
C LEU A 56 -0.76 -1.82 2.98
N SER A 57 -1.17 -2.06 4.23
CA SER A 57 -2.11 -1.19 4.94
C SER A 57 -1.57 0.23 5.06
N ALA A 58 -0.32 0.40 5.51
CA ALA A 58 0.30 1.71 5.64
C ALA A 58 0.43 2.43 4.29
N TYR A 59 0.81 1.69 3.25
CA TYR A 59 0.91 2.20 1.89
C TYR A 59 -0.43 2.70 1.35
N LEU A 60 -1.49 1.91 1.52
CA LEU A 60 -2.85 2.29 1.10
C LEU A 60 -3.35 3.50 1.88
N SER A 61 -3.15 3.54 3.20
CA SER A 61 -3.51 4.72 4.01
C SER A 61 -2.80 5.98 3.52
N TRP A 62 -1.48 5.90 3.28
CA TRP A 62 -0.70 7.01 2.74
C TRP A 62 -1.17 7.44 1.34
N LEU A 63 -1.50 6.49 0.48
CA LEU A 63 -1.99 6.74 -0.87
C LEU A 63 -3.35 7.45 -0.83
N CYS A 64 -4.26 7.00 0.02
CA CYS A 64 -5.55 7.65 0.23
C CYS A 64 -5.38 9.09 0.72
N MET A 65 -4.55 9.32 1.73
CA MET A 65 -4.33 10.65 2.31
C MET A 65 -3.63 11.62 1.37
N THR A 66 -2.63 11.17 0.59
CA THR A 66 -1.77 12.07 -0.19
C THR A 66 -2.09 12.13 -1.67
N GLN A 67 -2.63 11.06 -2.25
CA GLN A 67 -2.85 10.93 -3.69
C GLN A 67 -4.32 10.84 -4.08
N TRP A 68 -5.20 10.38 -3.18
CA TRP A 68 -6.64 10.27 -3.44
C TRP A 68 -7.43 11.49 -2.95
N ASN A 69 -6.86 12.27 -2.03
CA ASN A 69 -7.56 13.37 -1.38
C ASN A 69 -7.58 14.68 -2.21
N ILE A 70 -8.27 14.65 -3.34
CA ILE A 70 -8.33 15.78 -4.28
C ILE A 70 -9.44 16.77 -3.89
N VAL A 71 -10.52 16.29 -3.29
CA VAL A 71 -11.72 17.09 -3.00
C VAL A 71 -11.64 17.76 -1.63
N GLU A 72 -11.12 17.09 -0.59
CA GLU A 72 -11.04 17.69 0.76
C GLU A 72 -10.06 18.86 0.81
N ASN A 73 -8.94 18.81 0.09
CA ASN A 73 -8.03 19.96 -0.03
C ASN A 73 -8.70 21.19 -0.66
N GLU A 74 -9.64 20.99 -1.60
CA GLU A 74 -10.38 22.10 -2.21
C GLU A 74 -11.47 22.61 -1.23
N GLU A 75 -12.18 21.71 -0.56
CA GLU A 75 -13.21 22.07 0.44
C GLU A 75 -12.62 22.74 1.70
N GLU A 76 -11.43 22.35 2.16
CA GLU A 76 -10.72 22.99 3.27
C GLU A 76 -10.21 24.38 2.90
N ALA A 77 -9.63 24.56 1.71
CA ALA A 77 -9.20 25.88 1.23
C ALA A 77 -10.39 26.86 1.09
N GLU A 78 -11.53 26.40 0.56
CA GLU A 78 -12.74 27.21 0.49
C GLU A 78 -13.31 27.57 1.88
N ARG A 79 -13.12 26.72 2.90
CA ARG A 79 -13.49 27.03 4.30
C ARG A 79 -12.53 27.99 4.99
N GLU A 80 -11.25 27.97 4.66
CA GLU A 80 -10.25 28.91 5.21
C GLU A 80 -10.39 30.32 4.59
N GLU A 81 -10.88 30.41 3.35
CA GLU A 81 -11.11 31.67 2.63
C GLU A 81 -12.48 32.34 2.91
N ALA A 82 -13.42 31.62 3.53
CA ALA A 82 -14.79 32.08 3.83
C ALA A 82 -14.97 32.61 5.27
#